data_AF-A0A350UZ58-F1
#
_entry.id   AF-A0A350UZ58-F1
#
_cell.length_a   1.000
_cell.length_b   1.000
_cell.length_c   1.000
_cell.angle_alpha   90.00
_cell.angle_beta   90.00
_cell.angle_gamma   90.00
#
_symmetry.space_group_name_H-M   'P 1'
#
loop_
_entity.id
_entity.type
_entity.pdbx_description
1 polymer ?
#
loop_
_entity_poly.entity_id
_entity_poly.type
_entity_poly.pdbx_seq_one_letter_code
_entity_poly.pdbx_strand_id
1 'polypeptide(L)' 'NAQREEIIKSIDPEDLAYYERISSVKYGEAVAVVRKGSCLGCYSSIPPQKAIEIRTADKFYSCESCGRILIAEEIITA' A
#
# COMPACT_ATOMS: atom_id res chain seq x y z
N ASN A 1 13.85 -8.40 -14.79
CA ASN A 1 12.41 -8.15 -15.00
C ASN A 1 11.56 -9.40 -15.20
N ALA A 2 12.12 -10.57 -15.56
CA ALA A 2 11.32 -11.80 -15.77
C ALA A 2 10.42 -12.19 -14.57
N GLN A 3 10.92 -12.12 -13.33
CA GLN A 3 10.13 -12.43 -12.13
C GLN A 3 8.94 -11.48 -11.93
N ARG A 4 9.07 -10.20 -12.30
CA ARG A 4 7.97 -9.24 -12.22
C ARG A 4 6.84 -9.63 -13.18
N GLU A 5 7.19 -10.04 -14.40
CA GLU A 5 6.23 -10.41 -15.44
C GLU A 5 5.43 -11.67 -15.08
N GLU A 6 6.04 -12.61 -14.36
CA GLU A 6 5.33 -13.81 -13.88
C GLU A 6 4.33 -13.46 -12.77
N ILE A 7 4.74 -12.63 -11.80
CA ILE A 7 3.87 -12.21 -10.70
C ILE A 7 2.68 -11.41 -11.22
N ILE A 8 2.89 -10.53 -12.19
CA ILE A 8 1.83 -9.71 -12.81
C ILE A 8 0.71 -10.55 -13.42
N LYS A 9 1.02 -11.72 -13.99
CA LYS A 9 0.01 -12.61 -14.57
C LYS A 9 -0.95 -13.19 -13.52
N SER A 10 -0.54 -13.20 -12.25
CA SER A 10 -1.34 -13.71 -11.13
C SER A 10 -2.11 -12.63 -10.36
N ILE A 11 -1.90 -11.36 -10.71
CA ILE A 11 -2.55 -10.21 -10.06
C ILE A 11 -3.75 -9.77 -10.91
N ASP A 12 -4.83 -9.33 -10.25
CA ASP A 12 -5.96 -8.75 -10.93
C ASP A 12 -5.54 -7.49 -11.73
N PRO A 13 -5.93 -7.36 -13.02
CA PRO A 13 -5.62 -6.20 -13.83
C PRO A 13 -6.02 -4.84 -13.21
N GLU A 14 -7.13 -4.78 -12.46
CA GLU A 14 -7.60 -3.56 -11.80
C GLU A 14 -6.67 -3.16 -10.65
N ASP A 15 -6.25 -4.14 -9.85
CA ASP A 15 -5.31 -3.94 -8.73
C ASP A 15 -3.93 -3.51 -9.23
N LEU A 16 -3.47 -4.12 -10.32
CA LEU A 16 -2.21 -3.75 -10.96
C LEU A 16 -2.26 -2.32 -11.49
N ALA A 17 -3.34 -1.94 -12.18
CA ALA A 17 -3.51 -0.58 -12.69
C ALA A 17 -3.51 0.46 -11.54
N TYR A 18 -4.15 0.13 -10.42
CA TYR A 18 -4.15 0.99 -9.24
C TYR A 18 -2.73 1.18 -8.66
N TYR A 19 -1.97 0.10 -8.52
CA TYR A 19 -0.57 0.13 -8.08
C TYR A 19 0.30 0.96 -9.02
N GLU A 20 0.24 0.70 -10.33
CA GLU A 20 1.08 1.38 -11.34
C GLU A 20 0.80 2.87 -11.40
N ARG A 21 -0.47 3.28 -11.24
CA ARG A 21 -0.87 4.69 -11.16
C ARG A 21 -0.17 5.41 -10.02
N ILE A 22 -0.07 4.79 -8.84
CA ILE A 22 0.59 5.42 -7.68
C ILE A 22 2.12 5.34 -7.84
N SER A 23 2.63 4.20 -8.32
CA SER A 23 4.06 3.98 -8.55
C SER A 23 4.67 5.02 -9.48
N SER A 24 3.96 5.38 -10.56
CA SER A 24 4.45 6.37 -11.53
C SER A 24 4.62 7.77 -10.94
N VAL A 25 3.74 8.17 -10.00
CA VAL A 25 3.76 9.48 -9.36
C VAL A 25 4.72 9.53 -8.16
N LYS A 26 5.04 8.37 -7.57
CA LYS A 26 5.86 8.25 -6.35
C LYS A 26 7.23 7.62 -6.58
N TYR A 27 7.81 7.82 -7.76
CA TYR A 27 9.16 7.39 -8.10
C TYR A 27 9.42 5.89 -7.86
N GLY A 28 8.40 5.05 -8.05
CA GLY A 28 8.50 3.61 -7.83
C GLY A 28 8.05 3.12 -6.45
N GLU A 29 7.75 4.02 -5.50
CA GLU A 29 7.30 3.65 -4.15
C GLU A 29 5.80 3.83 -3.98
N ALA A 30 5.02 2.87 -4.49
CA ALA A 30 3.57 2.91 -4.39
C ALA A 30 3.03 2.53 -3.00
N VAL A 31 3.76 1.70 -2.25
CA VAL A 31 3.30 1.10 -0.98
C VAL A 31 4.08 1.67 0.19
N ALA A 32 3.40 1.90 1.31
CA ALA A 32 3.99 2.32 2.57
C ALA A 32 3.41 1.49 3.73
N VAL A 33 4.28 1.14 4.68
CA VAL A 33 3.88 0.40 5.88
C VAL A 33 3.28 1.36 6.91
N VAL A 34 2.22 0.92 7.56
CA VAL A 34 1.68 1.59 8.74
C VAL A 34 2.24 0.92 9.99
N ARG A 35 2.97 1.71 10.79
CA ARG A 35 3.55 1.28 12.07
C ARG A 35 3.17 2.28 13.13
N LYS A 36 2.66 1.80 14.26
CA LYS A 36 2.26 2.65 15.42
C LYS A 36 1.33 3.82 15.03
N GLY A 37 0.45 3.61 14.05
CA GLY A 37 -0.49 4.64 13.60
C GLY A 37 0.14 5.71 12.69
N SER A 38 1.30 5.47 12.09
CA SER A 38 1.92 6.41 11.15
C SER A 38 2.27 5.72 9.83
N CYS A 39 2.10 6.45 8.73
CA CYS A 39 2.57 6.02 7.41
C CYS A 39 4.08 6.18 7.34
N LEU A 40 4.84 5.10 7.13
CA LEU A 40 6.31 5.17 7.03
C LEU A 40 6.82 5.80 5.72
N GLY A 41 5.94 6.10 4.76
CA GLY A 41 6.32 6.78 3.52
C GLY A 41 6.34 8.31 3.61
N CYS A 42 5.52 8.92 4.47
CA CYS A 42 5.46 10.38 4.63
C CYS A 42 5.35 10.84 6.10
N TYR A 43 5.41 9.91 7.05
CA TYR A 43 5.35 10.13 8.49
C TYR A 43 4.06 10.82 8.99
N SER A 44 3.00 10.84 8.17
CA SER A 44 1.71 11.35 8.59
C SER A 44 1.04 10.41 9.59
N SER A 45 0.36 10.98 10.57
CA SER A 45 -0.50 10.23 11.49
C SER A 45 -1.73 9.70 10.75
N ILE A 46 -2.10 8.44 11.04
CA ILE A 46 -3.27 7.77 10.49
C ILE A 46 -4.31 7.68 11.61
N PRO A 47 -5.58 8.08 11.36
CA PRO A 47 -6.64 7.97 12.34
C PRO A 47 -6.80 6.54 12.89
N PRO A 48 -7.09 6.34 14.19
CA PRO A 48 -7.20 5.02 14.79
C PRO A 48 -8.19 4.08 14.10
N GLN A 49 -9.35 4.60 13.69
CA GLN A 49 -10.37 3.85 12.95
C GLN A 49 -9.78 3.30 11.64
N LYS A 50 -9.11 4.16 10.87
CA LYS A 50 -8.48 3.77 9.60
C LYS A 50 -7.32 2.79 9.80
N ALA A 51 -6.56 2.92 10.89
CA ALA A 51 -5.53 1.95 11.24
C ALA A 51 -6.10 0.56 11.52
N ILE A 52 -7.31 0.46 12.11
CA ILE A 52 -8.00 -0.83 12.32
C ILE A 52 -8.47 -1.40 10.98
N GLU A 53 -9.06 -0.57 10.12
CA GLU A 53 -9.46 -0.96 8.76
C GLU A 53 -8.26 -1.50 7.95
N ILE A 54 -7.12 -0.80 7.97
CA ILE A 54 -5.90 -1.20 7.26
C ILE A 54 -5.37 -2.56 7.74
N ARG A 55 -5.52 -2.90 9.03
CA ARG A 55 -5.14 -4.24 9.55
C ARG A 55 -6.02 -5.36 9.02
N THR A 56 -7.25 -5.05 8.62
CA THR A 56 -8.19 -6.05 8.09
C THR A 56 -7.83 -6.44 6.65
N ALA A 57 -7.18 -5.54 5.91
CA ALA A 57 -6.70 -5.74 4.52
C ALA A 57 -7.77 -6.30 3.57
N ASP A 58 -9.00 -5.88 3.79
CA ASP A 58 -10.21 -6.19 3.03
C ASP A 58 -10.29 -5.43 1.70
N LYS A 59 -9.59 -4.30 1.57
CA LYS A 59 -9.46 -3.49 0.35
C LYS A 59 -8.18 -2.66 0.37
N PHE A 60 -7.87 -1.99 -0.75
CA PHE A 60 -6.79 -1.00 -0.76
C PHE A 60 -7.16 0.25 0.03
N TYR A 61 -6.30 0.60 0.98
CA TYR A 61 -6.34 1.85 1.69
C TYR A 61 -5.20 2.75 1.23
N SER A 62 -5.48 4.02 0.99
CA SER A 62 -4.46 5.01 0.63
C SER A 62 -4.24 6.01 1.76
N CYS A 63 -2.99 6.49 1.85
CA CYS A 63 -2.63 7.59 2.72
C CYS A 63 -3.27 8.89 2.23
N GLU A 64 -4.00 9.59 3.09
CA GLU A 64 -4.61 10.87 2.73
C GLU A 64 -3.59 11.99 2.51
N SER A 65 -2.41 11.87 3.14
CA SER A 65 -1.34 12.86 3.01
C SER A 65 -0.50 12.66 1.75
N CYS A 66 -0.09 11.43 1.44
CA CYS A 66 0.82 11.18 0.32
C CYS A 66 0.23 10.34 -0.81
N GLY A 67 -0.92 9.68 -0.63
CA GLY A 67 -1.57 8.86 -1.65
C GLY A 67 -0.99 7.45 -1.85
N ARG A 68 0.02 7.05 -1.08
CA ARG A 68 0.56 5.68 -1.13
C ARG A 68 -0.43 4.65 -0.60
N ILE A 69 -0.38 3.43 -1.12
CA ILE A 69 -1.12 2.27 -0.61
C ILE A 69 -0.57 1.91 0.76
N LEU A 70 -1.45 1.74 1.73
CA LEU A 70 -1.10 1.44 3.12
C LEU A 70 -1.24 -0.06 3.38
N ILE A 71 -0.20 -0.63 3.97
CA ILE A 71 -0.20 -2.01 4.46
C ILE A 71 0.14 -2.01 5.95
N ALA A 72 -0.58 -2.81 6.73
CA ALA A 72 -0.29 -2.99 8.15
C ALA A 72 1.02 -3.77 8.33
N GLU A 73 1.84 -3.37 9.30
CA GLU A 73 3.09 -4.07 9.63
C GLU A 73 2.87 -5.55 9.97
N GLU A 74 1.74 -5.85 10.61
CA GLU A 74 1.33 -7.18 11.03
C GLU A 74 1.18 -8.15 9.84
N ILE A 75 0.92 -7.63 8.63
CA ILE A 75 0.76 -8.45 7.40
C ILE A 75 2.11 -8.82 6.79
N ILE A 76 3.11 -7.95 6.92
CA ILE A 76 4.43 -8.15 6.32
C ILE A 76 5.29 -9.11 7.16
N THR A 77 4.97 -9.21 8.45
CA THR A 77 5.70 -10.01 9.43
C THR A 77 5.10 -11.40 9.65
N ALA A 78 3.96 -11.70 9.03
CA ALA A 78 3.30 -13.01 9.02
C ALA A 78 3.86 -13.91 7.91
#